data_AF-A0A510JAC6-F1
#
_entry.id   AF-A0A510JAC6-F1
#
_cell.length_a   1.000
_cell.length_b   1.000
_cell.length_c   1.000
_cell.angle_alpha   90.00
_cell.angle_beta   90.00
_cell.angle_gamma   90.00
#
_symmetry.space_group_name_H-M   'P 1'
#
loop_
_entity.id
_entity.type
_entity.pdbx_description
1 polymer ?
#
loop_
_entity_poly.entity_id
_entity_poly.type
_entity_poly.pdbx_seq_one_letter_code
_entity_poly.pdbx_strand_id
1 'polypeptide(L)'
;MNIGLFIILYLFIYFLIRKIMKNIKLSFEKLEELGGEFIYTFLNRVFKKEIYFKLEEVKNIFFTRMVIKNDMFGNLMLYIILEDDYTVKLEKKENIIIFFASCKRNNPELYERFLRNTPMGINISAIMDKEIENYENKNRN
;
A
#
# COMPACT_ATOMS: atom_id res chain seq x y z
N MET A 1 7.87 -25.96 -47.58
CA MET A 1 7.59 -25.15 -46.37
C MET A 1 8.20 -25.87 -45.18
N ASN A 2 9.31 -25.37 -44.62
CA ASN A 2 10.12 -26.12 -43.64
C ASN A 2 9.50 -26.03 -42.23
N ILE A 3 8.59 -26.95 -41.93
CA ILE A 3 7.88 -27.08 -40.65
C ILE A 3 8.84 -27.09 -39.43
N GLY A 4 10.01 -27.71 -39.56
CA GLY A 4 11.02 -27.71 -38.48
C GLY A 4 11.54 -26.31 -38.11
N LEU A 5 11.72 -25.43 -39.09
CA LEU A 5 12.15 -24.04 -38.87
C LEU A 5 11.07 -23.23 -38.16
N PHE A 6 9.80 -23.46 -38.49
CA PHE A 6 8.67 -22.84 -37.79
C PHE A 6 8.56 -23.30 -36.33
N ILE A 7 8.80 -24.58 -36.05
CA ILE A 7 8.80 -25.12 -34.68
C ILE A 7 9.93 -24.48 -33.85
N ILE A 8 11.13 -24.37 -34.41
CA ILE A 8 12.28 -23.75 -33.73
C ILE A 8 12.01 -22.27 -33.46
N LEU A 9 11.48 -21.54 -34.46
CA LEU A 9 11.15 -20.13 -34.31
C LEU A 9 10.06 -19.91 -33.24
N TYR A 10 9.04 -20.78 -33.20
CA TYR A 10 7.99 -20.75 -32.18
C TYR A 10 8.57 -20.92 -30.77
N LEU A 11 9.44 -21.91 -30.57
CA LEU A 11 10.09 -22.14 -29.26
C LEU A 11 10.98 -20.97 -28.84
N PHE A 12 11.70 -20.36 -29.79
CA PHE A 12 12.55 -19.20 -29.53
C PHE A 12 11.73 -17.99 -29.09
N ILE A 13 10.64 -17.68 -29.80
CA ILE A 13 9.71 -16.60 -29.45
C ILE A 13 9.05 -16.86 -28.09
N TYR A 14 8.61 -18.09 -27.82
CA TYR A 14 8.02 -18.48 -26.53
C TYR A 14 9.00 -18.21 -25.36
N PHE A 15 10.27 -18.58 -25.52
CA PHE A 15 11.28 -18.37 -24.48
C PHE A 15 11.58 -16.88 -24.25
N LEU A 16 11.66 -16.09 -25.32
CA LEU A 16 11.83 -14.64 -25.25
C LEU A 16 10.67 -13.97 -24.51
N ILE A 17 9.43 -14.28 -24.87
CA ILE A 17 8.24 -13.73 -24.20
C ILE A 17 8.29 -14.09 -22.72
N ARG A 18 8.50 -15.35 -22.36
CA ARG A 18 8.57 -15.82 -20.96
C ARG A 18 9.64 -15.07 -20.15
N LYS A 19 10.81 -14.82 -20.75
CA LYS A 19 11.92 -14.08 -20.11
C LYS A 19 11.57 -12.62 -19.86
N ILE A 20 11.00 -11.93 -20.84
CA ILE A 20 10.53 -10.54 -20.71
C ILE A 20 9.48 -10.45 -19.61
N MET A 21 8.50 -11.34 -19.69
CA MET A 21 7.39 -11.41 -18.74
C MET A 21 7.87 -11.59 -17.29
N LYS A 22 8.89 -12.44 -17.05
CA LYS A 22 9.43 -12.70 -15.70
C LYS A 22 10.08 -11.47 -15.04
N ASN A 23 10.61 -10.54 -15.84
CA ASN A 23 11.28 -9.35 -15.32
C ASN A 23 10.32 -8.19 -14.97
N ILE A 24 9.07 -8.28 -15.40
CA ILE A 24 8.08 -7.24 -15.16
C ILE A 24 7.38 -7.50 -13.81
N LYS A 25 7.76 -6.76 -12.76
CA LYS A 25 7.03 -6.68 -11.49
C LYS A 25 5.84 -5.73 -11.65
N LEU A 26 4.73 -6.22 -12.22
CA LEU A 26 3.45 -5.52 -12.22
C LEU A 26 2.71 -5.86 -10.93
N SER A 27 2.98 -5.08 -9.89
CA SER A 27 2.15 -5.03 -8.68
C SER A 27 1.57 -3.63 -8.55
N PHE A 28 0.26 -3.54 -8.52
CA PHE A 28 -0.47 -2.30 -8.28
C PHE A 28 -1.21 -2.41 -6.96
N GLU A 29 -1.10 -1.36 -6.17
CA GLU A 29 -1.77 -1.21 -4.89
C GLU A 29 -2.52 0.12 -4.90
N LYS A 30 -3.78 0.11 -4.48
CA LYS A 30 -4.61 1.30 -4.33
C LYS A 30 -5.51 1.14 -3.12
N LEU A 31 -5.59 2.20 -2.32
CA LEU A 31 -6.54 2.32 -1.24
C LEU A 31 -7.46 3.49 -1.55
N GLU A 32 -8.75 3.21 -1.66
CA GLU A 32 -9.79 4.23 -1.80
C GLU A 32 -10.50 4.41 -0.46
N GLU A 33 -10.81 5.66 -0.12
CA GLU A 33 -11.45 6.03 1.14
C GLU A 33 -12.78 6.73 0.87
N LEU A 34 -13.81 6.32 1.61
CA LEU A 34 -15.14 6.92 1.56
C LEU A 34 -15.70 7.03 2.98
N GLY A 35 -15.45 8.14 3.66
CA GLY A 35 -16.04 8.44 4.98
C GLY A 35 -15.68 7.44 6.08
N GLY A 36 -14.46 6.91 6.07
CA GLY A 36 -13.99 5.90 7.03
C GLY A 36 -14.25 4.45 6.60
N GLU A 37 -14.84 4.22 5.44
CA GLU A 37 -14.84 2.93 4.75
C GLU A 37 -13.70 2.88 3.72
N PHE A 38 -13.09 1.71 3.59
CA PHE A 38 -11.94 1.52 2.72
C PHE A 38 -12.15 0.40 1.72
N ILE A 39 -11.69 0.66 0.49
CA ILE A 39 -11.56 -0.35 -0.56
C ILE A 39 -10.07 -0.50 -0.85
N TYR A 40 -9.50 -1.61 -0.43
CA TYR A 40 -8.13 -1.97 -0.76
C TYR A 40 -8.11 -2.89 -1.98
N THR A 41 -7.48 -2.42 -3.05
CA THR A 41 -7.28 -3.19 -4.28
C THR A 41 -5.79 -3.46 -4.47
N PHE A 42 -5.45 -4.74 -4.50
CA PHE A 42 -4.12 -5.22 -4.85
C PHE A 42 -4.19 -6.07 -6.11
N LEU A 43 -3.50 -5.64 -7.15
CA LEU A 43 -3.36 -6.38 -8.40
C LEU A 43 -1.91 -6.85 -8.51
N ASN A 44 -1.71 -8.16 -8.48
CA ASN A 44 -0.48 -8.78 -8.91
C ASN A 44 -0.67 -9.33 -10.33
N ARG A 45 0.42 -9.71 -10.98
CA ARG A 45 0.48 -10.12 -12.39
C ARG A 45 -0.58 -11.11 -12.89
N VAL A 46 -1.16 -11.92 -11.99
CA VAL A 46 -2.16 -12.97 -12.33
C VAL A 46 -3.43 -12.86 -11.47
N PHE A 47 -3.40 -12.12 -10.36
CA PHE A 47 -4.47 -12.12 -9.38
C PHE A 47 -4.83 -10.70 -8.96
N LYS A 48 -6.14 -10.41 -8.98
CA LYS A 48 -6.72 -9.24 -8.36
C LYS A 48 -7.28 -9.64 -7.00
N LYS A 49 -7.01 -8.85 -5.98
CA LYS A 49 -7.56 -8.98 -4.64
C LYS A 49 -8.20 -7.66 -4.25
N GLU A 50 -9.44 -7.73 -3.80
CA GLU A 50 -10.19 -6.57 -3.31
C GLU A 50 -10.71 -6.88 -1.92
N ILE A 51 -10.58 -5.92 -1.02
CA ILE A 51 -10.92 -6.06 0.39
C ILE A 51 -11.63 -4.79 0.80
N TYR A 52 -12.79 -4.98 1.42
CA TYR A 52 -13.62 -3.91 1.95
C TYR A 52 -13.54 -4.00 3.46
N PHE A 53 -13.20 -2.90 4.11
CA PHE A 53 -13.15 -2.87 5.57
C PHE A 53 -13.49 -1.47 6.09
N LYS A 54 -14.03 -1.41 7.30
CA LYS A 54 -14.34 -0.15 7.99
C LYS A 54 -13.25 0.19 8.98
N LEU A 55 -13.13 1.47 9.31
CA LEU A 55 -12.18 1.93 10.32
C LEU A 55 -12.41 1.27 11.69
N GLU A 56 -13.67 1.02 12.04
CA GLU A 56 -14.09 0.36 13.29
C GLU A 56 -13.65 -1.11 13.36
N GLU A 57 -13.43 -1.76 12.22
CA GLU A 57 -12.97 -3.15 12.14
C GLU A 57 -11.45 -3.26 12.29
N VAL A 58 -10.73 -2.13 12.44
CA VAL A 58 -9.27 -2.13 12.60
C VAL A 58 -8.90 -2.37 14.06
N LYS A 59 -8.43 -3.59 14.33
CA LYS A 59 -7.98 -4.04 15.63
C LYS A 59 -6.64 -3.42 16.04
N ASN A 60 -5.65 -3.46 15.15
CA ASN A 60 -4.31 -2.90 15.41
C ASN A 60 -3.54 -2.61 14.12
N ILE A 61 -2.47 -1.83 14.23
CA ILE A 61 -1.55 -1.54 13.13
C ILE A 61 -0.10 -1.81 13.51
N PHE A 62 0.73 -2.14 12.51
CA PHE A 62 2.15 -2.36 12.70
C PHE A 62 2.98 -1.73 11.57
N PHE A 63 3.92 -0.88 11.96
CA PHE A 63 4.95 -0.38 11.06
C PHE A 63 6.11 -1.37 10.99
N THR A 64 6.50 -1.78 9.79
CA THR A 64 7.56 -2.80 9.61
C THR A 64 8.78 -2.30 8.86
N ARG A 65 8.59 -1.36 7.93
CA ARG A 65 9.68 -0.67 7.25
C ARG A 65 9.37 0.81 7.30
N MET A 66 10.16 1.56 8.06
CA MET A 66 10.03 3.00 8.20
C MET A 66 11.43 3.59 7.98
N VAL A 67 11.60 4.26 6.85
CA VAL A 67 12.82 5.02 6.53
C VAL A 67 12.43 6.49 6.55
N ILE A 68 13.07 7.27 7.41
CA ILE A 68 12.85 8.72 7.50
C ILE A 68 14.03 9.43 6.82
N LYS A 69 13.74 10.38 5.95
CA LYS A 69 14.73 11.26 5.31
C LYS A 69 14.18 12.68 5.31
N ASN A 70 14.96 13.64 5.80
CA ASN A 70 14.60 15.06 5.85
C ASN A 70 13.21 15.30 6.48
N ASP A 71 12.96 14.69 7.65
CA ASP A 71 11.68 14.80 8.38
C ASP A 71 10.43 14.36 7.59
N MET A 72 10.61 13.47 6.61
CA MET A 72 9.54 12.84 5.84
C MET A 72 9.76 11.33 5.72
N PHE A 73 8.70 10.57 5.52
CA PHE A 73 8.80 9.14 5.23
C PHE A 73 9.32 8.93 3.81
N GLY A 74 10.46 8.26 3.67
CA GLY A 74 10.99 7.82 2.38
C GLY A 74 10.32 6.52 1.92
N ASN A 75 10.44 5.47 2.74
CA ASN A 75 9.76 4.20 2.51
C ASN A 75 9.00 3.82 3.78
N LEU A 76 7.72 3.49 3.62
CA LEU A 76 6.82 3.18 4.72
C LEU A 76 5.99 1.96 4.34
N MET A 77 5.96 0.98 5.23
CA MET A 77 5.13 -0.22 5.09
C MET A 77 4.31 -0.41 6.37
N LEU A 78 3.00 -0.49 6.17
CA LEU A 78 2.01 -0.62 7.23
C LEU A 78 1.26 -1.94 7.08
N TYR A 79 1.10 -2.66 8.17
CA TYR A 79 0.17 -3.78 8.27
C TYR A 79 -1.01 -3.33 9.13
N ILE A 80 -2.22 -3.53 8.61
CA ILE A 80 -3.49 -3.26 9.28
C ILE A 80 -4.08 -4.63 9.60
N ILE A 81 -4.30 -4.90 10.88
CA ILE A 81 -4.94 -6.13 11.35
C ILE A 81 -6.40 -5.79 11.65
N LEU A 82 -7.29 -6.53 11.02
CA LEU A 82 -8.73 -6.43 11.20
C LEU A 82 -9.19 -7.32 12.38
N GLU A 83 -10.41 -7.11 12.86
CA GLU A 83 -10.99 -7.87 13.98
C GLU A 83 -11.09 -9.39 13.70
N ASP A 84 -11.26 -9.80 12.44
CA ASP A 84 -11.23 -11.20 12.00
C ASP A 84 -9.81 -11.77 11.83
N ASP A 85 -8.80 -11.08 12.37
CA ASP A 85 -7.36 -11.35 12.23
C ASP A 85 -6.86 -11.32 10.78
N TYR A 86 -7.69 -10.86 9.84
CA TYR A 86 -7.27 -10.64 8.47
C TYR A 86 -6.28 -9.46 8.41
N THR A 87 -5.21 -9.60 7.63
CA THR A 87 -4.17 -8.56 7.53
C THR A 87 -4.13 -7.90 6.16
N VAL A 88 -4.32 -6.58 6.13
CA VAL A 88 -4.13 -5.72 4.95
C VAL A 88 -2.74 -5.11 5.00
N LYS A 89 -1.99 -5.24 3.91
CA LYS A 89 -0.63 -4.71 3.80
C LYS A 89 -0.60 -3.51 2.85
N LEU A 90 -0.24 -2.35 3.37
CA LEU A 90 0.01 -1.16 2.58
C LEU A 90 1.53 -0.98 2.40
N GLU A 91 2.00 -0.98 1.15
CA GLU A 91 3.41 -0.76 0.80
C GLU A 91 3.64 0.63 0.21
N LYS A 92 2.60 1.22 -0.41
CA LYS A 92 2.68 2.58 -0.93
C LYS A 92 2.46 3.59 0.17
N LYS A 93 3.45 4.47 0.34
CA LYS A 93 3.39 5.65 1.21
C LYS A 93 2.09 6.45 1.03
N GLU A 94 1.67 6.70 -0.20
CA GLU A 94 0.45 7.47 -0.49
C GLU A 94 -0.81 6.83 0.12
N ASN A 95 -0.97 5.51 -0.03
CA ASN A 95 -2.11 4.78 0.54
C ASN A 95 -2.09 4.81 2.08
N ILE A 96 -0.90 4.77 2.67
CA ILE A 96 -0.72 4.88 4.12
C ILE A 96 -1.13 6.27 4.61
N ILE A 97 -0.72 7.33 3.91
CA ILE A 97 -1.14 8.70 4.23
C ILE A 97 -2.67 8.84 4.12
N ILE A 98 -3.29 8.28 3.07
CA ILE A 98 -4.76 8.30 2.91
C ILE A 98 -5.44 7.62 4.12
N PHE A 99 -4.96 6.45 4.51
CA PHE A 99 -5.47 5.73 5.67
C PHE A 99 -5.41 6.57 6.95
N PHE A 100 -4.23 7.14 7.25
CA PHE A 100 -4.06 7.97 8.46
C PHE A 100 -4.81 9.30 8.39
N ALA A 101 -4.92 9.92 7.22
CA ALA A 101 -5.73 11.11 7.02
C ALA A 101 -7.22 10.84 7.33
N SER A 102 -7.72 9.68 6.90
CA SER A 102 -9.08 9.25 7.21
C SER A 102 -9.26 8.91 8.70
N CYS A 103 -8.27 8.26 9.32
CA CYS A 103 -8.27 8.07 10.78
C CYS A 103 -8.39 9.41 11.50
N LYS A 104 -7.57 10.40 11.15
CA LYS A 104 -7.58 11.73 11.78
C LYS A 104 -8.90 12.48 11.57
N ARG A 105 -9.55 12.32 10.42
CA ARG A 105 -10.84 12.97 10.10
C ARG A 105 -12.03 12.29 10.79
N ASN A 106 -12.08 10.96 10.77
CA ASN A 106 -13.27 10.20 11.18
C ASN A 106 -13.17 9.64 12.60
N ASN A 107 -11.97 9.32 13.09
CA ASN A 107 -11.76 8.83 14.45
C ASN A 107 -10.37 9.24 15.01
N PRO A 108 -10.25 10.47 15.54
CA PRO A 108 -8.99 10.99 16.08
C PRO A 108 -8.40 10.16 17.22
N GLU A 109 -9.23 9.48 18.01
CA GLU A 109 -8.76 8.64 19.12
C GLU A 109 -8.01 7.40 18.60
N LEU A 110 -8.52 6.76 17.54
CA LEU A 110 -7.82 5.67 16.86
C LEU A 110 -6.50 6.13 16.25
N TYR A 111 -6.48 7.31 15.63
CA TYR A 111 -5.25 7.91 15.08
C TYR A 111 -4.16 8.03 16.14
N GLU A 112 -4.49 8.64 17.29
CA GLU A 112 -3.56 8.80 18.42
C GLU A 112 -3.12 7.45 18.99
N ARG A 113 -4.05 6.51 19.16
CA ARG A 113 -3.75 5.15 19.65
C ARG A 113 -2.74 4.43 18.76
N PHE A 114 -2.93 4.53 17.45
CA PHE A 114 -2.07 3.90 16.44
C PHE A 114 -0.67 4.50 16.41
N LEU A 115 -0.54 5.81 16.60
CA LEU A 115 0.77 6.48 16.61
C LEU A 115 1.50 6.39 17.94
N ARG A 116 0.79 6.24 19.07
CA ARG A 116 1.40 6.00 20.39
C ARG A 116 2.12 4.66 20.49
N ASN A 117 1.73 3.67 19.70
CA ASN A 117 2.37 2.35 19.67
C ASN A 117 3.71 2.33 18.91
N THR A 118 4.25 3.50 18.52
CA THR A 118 5.49 3.60 17.77
C THR A 118 6.72 3.70 18.68
N PRO A 119 7.91 3.24 18.23
CA PRO A 119 9.10 3.20 19.08
C PRO A 119 9.53 4.59 19.60
N MET A 120 9.84 4.66 20.89
CA MET A 120 10.26 5.88 21.59
C MET A 120 11.47 6.55 20.92
N GLY A 121 11.40 7.88 20.75
CA GLY A 121 12.53 8.71 20.31
C GLY A 121 12.35 9.40 18.94
N ILE A 122 11.32 9.03 18.16
CA ILE A 122 10.98 9.68 16.90
C ILE A 122 9.55 10.24 17.01
N ASN A 123 9.37 11.52 16.68
CA ASN A 123 8.04 12.15 16.66
C ASN A 123 7.30 11.76 15.37
N ILE A 124 6.91 10.48 15.28
CA ILE A 124 6.25 9.90 14.10
C ILE A 124 4.90 10.58 13.84
N SER A 125 4.20 11.01 14.90
CA SER A 125 2.96 11.78 14.77
C SER A 125 3.19 13.12 14.06
N ALA A 126 4.20 13.90 14.47
CA ALA A 126 4.51 15.16 13.80
C ALA A 126 4.89 14.98 12.32
N ILE A 127 5.65 13.93 11.99
CA ILE A 127 6.00 13.61 10.60
C ILE A 127 4.74 13.22 9.81
N MET A 128 3.89 12.36 10.38
CA MET A 128 2.65 11.93 9.74
C MET A 128 1.68 13.10 9.52
N ASP A 129 1.51 13.97 10.51
CA ASP A 129 0.67 15.16 10.44
C ASP A 129 1.10 16.08 9.28
N LYS A 130 2.41 16.33 9.18
CA LYS A 130 2.99 17.13 8.08
C LYS A 130 2.76 16.49 6.71
N GLU A 131 2.85 15.16 6.62
CA GLU A 131 2.59 14.46 5.35
C GLU A 131 1.12 14.46 4.94
N ILE A 132 0.20 14.33 5.90
CA ILE A 132 -1.24 14.48 5.67
C ILE A 132 -1.54 15.88 5.15
N GLU A 133 -1.01 16.91 5.81
CA GLU A 133 -1.22 18.32 5.38
C GLU A 133 -0.69 18.56 3.95
N ASN A 134 0.51 18.08 3.64
CA ASN A 134 1.07 18.17 2.29
C ASN A 134 0.21 17.46 1.24
N TYR A 135 -0.35 16.30 1.58
CA TYR A 135 -1.23 15.54 0.70
C TYR A 135 -2.56 16.27 0.46
N GLU A 136 -3.18 16.82 1.50
CA GLU A 136 -4.41 17.60 1.38
C GLU A 136 -4.22 18.87 0.56
N ASN A 137 -3.12 19.60 0.78
CA ASN A 137 -2.79 20.81 0.02
C ASN A 137 -2.55 20.52 -1.46
N LYS A 138 -1.96 19.36 -1.79
CA LYS A 138 -1.75 18.93 -3.18
C LYS A 138 -3.05 18.59 -3.90
N ASN A 139 -4.06 18.08 -3.20
CA ASN A 139 -5.36 17.71 -3.79
C ASN A 139 -6.35 18.89 -3.88
N ARG A 140 -6.07 20.02 -3.21
CA ARG A 140 -6.87 21.25 -3.28
C ARG A 140 -6.47 22.20 -4.42
N ASN A 141 -5.28 22.01 -4.99
CA ASN A 141 -4.74 22.77 -6.13
C ASN A 141 -4.89 21.98 -7.43
#